data_AF-A0A0Q7W4S9-F1
#
_entry.id   AF-A0A0Q7W4S9-F1
#
_cell.length_a   1.000
_cell.length_b   1.000
_cell.length_c   1.000
_cell.angle_alpha   90.00
_cell.angle_beta   90.00
_cell.angle_gamma   90.00
#
_symmetry.space_group_name_H-M   'P 1'
#
loop_
_entity.id
_entity.type
_entity.pdbx_description
1 polymer ?
#
loop_
_entity_poly.entity_id
_entity_poly.type
_entity_poly.pdbx_seq_one_letter_code
_entity_poly.pdbx_strand_id
1 'polypeptide(L)'
;MIFDFEIGGVGHDLFAVLASDFDLGPGRALTGRGTLAWRHASGDVDPTATAAFTAGGPAFTVTGLPIEKDALMVEVGLSAEVSARLRLSLSYDGQFADRSTDQSLRGGVSLRF
;
A
#
# COMPACT_ATOMS: atom_id res chain seq x y z
N MET A 1 -27.47 20.98 -8.47
CA MET A 1 -27.09 19.99 -7.46
C MET A 1 -25.81 20.50 -6.85
N ILE A 2 -25.82 20.83 -5.55
CA ILE A 2 -24.64 21.34 -4.83
C ILE A 2 -24.33 20.30 -3.76
N PHE A 3 -23.08 19.86 -3.71
CA PHE A 3 -22.58 18.89 -2.73
C PHE A 3 -21.62 19.61 -1.79
N ASP A 4 -21.81 19.43 -0.50
CA ASP A 4 -20.81 19.78 0.52
C ASP A 4 -20.25 18.47 1.08
N PHE A 5 -18.92 18.38 1.11
CA PHE A 5 -18.20 17.15 1.42
C PHE A 5 -17.10 17.47 2.44
N GLU A 6 -17.29 17.00 3.66
CA GLU A 6 -16.36 17.20 4.76
C GLU A 6 -15.63 15.87 5.03
N ILE A 7 -14.33 15.81 4.74
CA ILE A 7 -13.46 14.70 5.13
C ILE A 7 -12.58 15.19 6.27
N GLY A 8 -12.99 14.87 7.50
CA GLY A 8 -12.34 15.33 8.74
C GLY A 8 -11.09 14.53 9.11
N GLY A 9 -10.30 14.05 8.15
CA GLY A 9 -9.22 13.11 8.44
C GLY A 9 -7.82 13.48 7.95
N VAL A 10 -6.87 13.57 8.87
CA VAL A 10 -5.43 13.63 8.59
C VAL A 10 -4.88 12.21 8.70
N GLY A 11 -4.43 11.66 7.57
CA GLY A 11 -3.72 10.38 7.53
C GLY A 11 -2.25 10.56 7.93
N HIS A 12 -1.77 9.73 8.85
CA HIS A 12 -0.35 9.62 9.16
C HIS A 12 0.20 8.31 8.59
N ASP A 13 1.23 8.42 7.75
CA ASP A 13 1.93 7.27 7.17
C ASP A 13 3.31 7.14 7.82
N LEU A 14 3.56 5.99 8.45
CA LEU A 14 4.87 5.61 8.95
C LEU A 14 5.45 4.51 8.08
N PHE A 15 6.72 4.59 7.72
CA PHE A 15 7.38 3.53 6.98
C PHE A 15 8.84 3.34 7.41
N ALA A 16 9.31 2.09 7.35
CA ALA A 16 10.66 1.67 7.62
C ALA A 16 11.13 0.74 6.49
N VAL A 17 12.38 0.91 6.07
CA VAL A 17 13.00 0.11 5.02
C VAL A 17 14.33 -0.41 5.54
N LEU A 18 14.61 -1.68 5.29
CA LEU A 18 15.88 -2.33 5.55
C LEU A 18 16.35 -3.02 4.27
N ALA A 19 17.64 -2.96 4.02
CA ALA A 19 18.27 -3.68 2.93
C ALA A 19 19.62 -4.23 3.38
N SER A 20 20.02 -5.36 2.80
CA SER A 20 21.31 -5.98 3.07
C SER A 20 21.82 -6.66 1.82
N ASP A 21 23.09 -6.43 1.52
CA ASP A 21 23.78 -7.00 0.36
C ASP A 21 24.86 -7.97 0.84
N PHE A 22 24.92 -9.12 0.19
CA PHE A 22 25.91 -10.16 0.44
C PHE A 22 26.64 -10.45 -0.86
N ASP A 23 27.93 -10.15 -0.90
CA ASP A 23 28.80 -10.52 -2.00
C ASP A 23 29.17 -12.02 -1.89
N LEU A 24 28.90 -12.78 -2.95
CA LEU A 24 29.16 -14.21 -3.04
C LEU A 24 30.33 -14.51 -3.99
N GLY A 25 31.04 -13.48 -4.42
CA GLY A 25 32.18 -13.53 -5.34
C GLY A 25 31.84 -13.03 -6.74
N PRO A 26 32.80 -13.16 -7.68
CA PRO A 26 32.72 -12.49 -8.98
C PRO A 26 31.42 -12.78 -9.72
N GLY A 27 30.63 -11.74 -9.97
CA GLY A 27 29.36 -11.82 -10.70
C GLY A 27 28.21 -12.47 -9.93
N ARG A 28 28.32 -12.65 -8.61
CA ARG A 28 27.27 -13.22 -7.76
C ARG A 28 27.07 -12.40 -6.49
N ALA A 29 25.84 -11.99 -6.26
CA ALA A 29 25.46 -11.23 -5.08
C ALA A 29 24.03 -11.57 -4.67
N LEU A 30 23.72 -11.44 -3.38
CA LEU A 30 22.39 -11.62 -2.84
C LEU A 30 21.98 -10.34 -2.10
N THR A 31 20.87 -9.74 -2.53
CA THR A 31 20.28 -8.56 -1.89
C THR A 31 18.96 -8.95 -1.25
N GLY A 32 18.86 -8.76 0.06
CA GLY A 32 17.59 -8.81 0.80
C GLY A 32 17.06 -7.40 1.04
N ARG A 33 15.74 -7.23 0.93
CA ARG A 33 15.03 -5.98 1.26
C ARG A 33 13.79 -6.31 2.07
N GLY A 34 13.50 -5.48 3.06
CA GLY A 34 12.25 -5.51 3.81
C GLY A 34 11.69 -4.11 3.97
N THR A 35 10.38 -3.98 3.85
CA THR A 35 9.65 -2.74 4.11
C THR A 35 8.50 -3.03 5.07
N LEU A 36 8.32 -2.16 6.05
CA LEU A 36 7.18 -2.16 6.95
C LEU A 36 6.56 -0.77 6.90
N ALA A 37 5.26 -0.67 6.67
CA ALA A 37 4.55 0.59 6.69
C ALA A 37 3.23 0.47 7.46
N TRP A 38 2.87 1.52 8.17
CA TRP A 38 1.60 1.65 8.88
C TRP A 38 0.93 2.93 8.44
N ARG A 39 -0.32 2.82 8.01
CA ARG A 39 -1.17 3.96 7.69
C ARG A 39 -2.30 4.03 8.71
N HIS A 40 -2.38 5.15 9.40
CA HIS A 40 -3.51 5.48 10.27
C HIS A 40 -4.32 6.62 9.66
N ALA A 41 -5.59 6.36 9.35
CA ALA A 41 -6.57 7.37 8.99
C ALA A 41 -7.29 7.85 10.26
N SER A 42 -6.92 9.03 10.73
CA SER A 42 -7.58 9.70 11.85
C SER A 42 -8.84 10.41 11.35
N GLY A 43 -9.93 10.51 12.13
CA GLY A 43 -11.11 11.34 11.81
C GLY A 43 -12.45 10.58 11.69
N ASP A 44 -13.52 11.30 11.34
CA ASP A 44 -14.78 10.70 10.94
C ASP A 44 -14.60 10.08 9.55
N VAL A 45 -14.31 8.78 9.56
CA VAL A 45 -14.07 7.98 8.34
C VAL A 45 -15.36 7.47 7.74
N ASP A 46 -16.53 7.87 8.26
CA ASP A 46 -17.83 7.69 7.64
C ASP A 46 -18.08 8.88 6.70
N PRO A 47 -17.75 8.79 5.39
CA PRO A 47 -18.00 9.91 4.49
C PRO A 47 -19.51 10.14 4.39
N THR A 48 -20.02 11.19 5.03
CA THR A 48 -21.41 11.64 4.84
C THR A 48 -21.44 12.75 3.80
N ALA A 49 -22.20 12.56 2.73
CA ALA A 49 -22.49 13.61 1.75
C ALA A 49 -23.93 14.07 1.91
N THR A 50 -24.15 15.36 2.15
CA THR A 50 -25.50 15.94 2.17
C THR A 50 -25.79 16.57 0.81
N ALA A 51 -26.91 16.17 0.18
CA ALA A 51 -27.30 16.64 -1.14
C ALA A 51 -28.73 17.20 -1.11
N ALA A 52 -28.99 18.19 -1.97
CA ALA A 52 -30.31 18.77 -2.17
C ALA A 52 -30.62 18.96 -3.67
N PHE A 53 -31.89 18.82 -4.03
CA PHE A 53 -32.36 19.05 -5.39
C PHE A 53 -32.30 20.54 -5.73
N THR A 54 -31.73 20.87 -6.89
CA THR A 54 -31.63 22.25 -7.38
C THR A 54 -32.99 22.91 -7.62
N ALA A 55 -34.04 22.11 -7.79
CA ALA A 55 -35.42 22.56 -7.96
C ALA A 55 -36.19 22.74 -6.62
N GLY A 56 -35.54 22.53 -5.48
CA GLY A 56 -36.16 22.56 -4.14
C GLY A 56 -36.59 21.17 -3.63
N GLY A 57 -36.58 20.99 -2.31
CA GLY A 57 -36.90 19.74 -1.60
C GLY A 57 -36.08 19.56 -0.32
N PRO A 58 -36.44 18.61 0.58
CA PRO A 58 -35.65 18.33 1.77
C PRO A 58 -34.27 17.79 1.38
N ALA A 59 -33.24 18.21 2.12
CA ALA A 59 -31.90 17.65 1.97
C ALA A 59 -31.90 16.17 2.39
N PHE A 60 -31.03 15.37 1.79
CA PHE A 60 -30.83 13.98 2.15
C PHE A 60 -29.34 13.71 2.36
N THR A 61 -29.03 12.83 3.31
CA THR A 61 -27.67 12.42 3.66
C THR A 61 -27.40 11.03 3.11
N VAL A 62 -26.28 10.89 2.41
CA VAL A 62 -25.76 9.62 1.92
C VAL A 62 -24.53 9.28 2.75
N THR A 63 -24.56 8.15 3.44
CA THR A 63 -23.38 7.58 4.12
C THR A 63 -22.65 6.67 3.13
N GLY A 64 -21.40 6.98 2.83
CA GLY A 64 -20.53 6.11 2.03
C GLY A 64 -19.95 4.96 2.87
N LEU A 65 -19.18 4.09 2.23
CA LEU A 65 -18.48 3.02 2.95
C LEU A 65 -17.39 3.66 3.84
N PRO A 66 -17.29 3.28 5.12
CA PRO A 66 -16.25 3.78 6.00
C PRO A 66 -14.86 3.56 5.36
N ILE A 67 -13.92 4.50 5.49
CA ILE A 67 -12.51 4.26 5.15
C ILE A 67 -11.88 3.45 6.29
N GLU A 68 -11.04 2.46 5.95
CA GLU A 68 -10.31 1.66 6.95
C GLU A 68 -9.44 2.56 7.81
N LYS A 69 -9.65 2.52 9.14
CA LYS A 69 -8.93 3.40 10.08
C LYS A 69 -7.44 3.06 10.15
N ASP A 70 -7.10 1.79 10.02
CA ASP A 70 -5.73 1.32 10.13
C ASP A 70 -5.39 0.32 9.03
N ALA A 71 -4.19 0.45 8.46
CA ALA A 71 -3.65 -0.50 7.51
C ALA A 71 -2.15 -0.75 7.75
N LEU A 72 -1.79 -2.01 7.94
CA LEU A 72 -0.41 -2.49 7.98
C LEU A 72 -0.01 -3.00 6.60
N MET A 73 1.16 -2.60 6.13
CA MET A 73 1.77 -3.09 4.90
C MET A 73 3.15 -3.67 5.20
N VAL A 74 3.42 -4.85 4.67
CA VAL A 74 4.69 -5.58 4.81
C VAL A 74 5.14 -6.01 3.43
N GLU A 75 6.39 -5.71 3.08
CA GLU A 75 7.04 -6.20 1.87
C GLU A 75 8.35 -6.87 2.25
N VAL A 76 8.61 -8.05 1.68
CA VAL A 76 9.91 -8.72 1.78
C VAL A 76 10.34 -9.13 0.38
N GLY A 77 11.56 -8.77 0.00
CA GLY A 77 12.13 -9.03 -1.31
C GLY A 77 13.52 -9.65 -1.20
N LEU A 78 13.81 -10.57 -2.12
CA LEU A 78 15.11 -11.17 -2.32
C LEU A 78 15.48 -11.05 -3.80
N SER A 79 16.71 -10.65 -4.09
CA SER A 79 17.26 -10.60 -5.44
C SER A 79 18.63 -11.26 -5.45
N ALA A 80 18.84 -12.21 -6.36
CA ALA A 80 20.09 -12.90 -6.54
C ALA A 80 20.66 -12.60 -7.93
N GLU A 81 21.85 -12.03 -7.97
CA GLU A 81 22.69 -12.04 -9.16
C GLU A 81 23.33 -13.43 -9.25
N VAL A 82 22.90 -14.22 -10.24
CA VAL A 82 23.39 -15.59 -10.46
C VAL A 82 24.65 -15.57 -11.33
N SER A 83 24.73 -14.59 -12.24
CA SER A 83 25.91 -14.29 -13.05
C SER A 83 25.91 -12.80 -13.40
N ALA A 84 26.96 -12.31 -14.05
CA ALA A 84 27.00 -10.94 -14.58
C ALA A 84 25.84 -10.57 -15.52
N ARG A 85 25.09 -11.57 -16.02
CA ARG A 85 24.01 -11.39 -16.98
C ARG A 85 22.64 -11.81 -16.46
N LEU A 86 22.57 -12.62 -15.40
CA LEU A 86 21.32 -13.26 -14.96
C LEU A 86 21.00 -12.86 -13.53
N ARG A 87 19.83 -12.23 -13.34
CA ARG A 87 19.26 -11.92 -12.03
C ARG A 87 17.95 -12.68 -11.83
N LEU A 88 17.77 -13.26 -10.64
CA LEU A 88 16.51 -13.80 -10.16
C LEU A 88 15.99 -12.92 -9.03
N SER A 89 14.68 -12.71 -8.95
CA SER A 89 14.05 -12.00 -7.84
C SER A 89 12.78 -12.69 -7.38
N LEU A 90 12.49 -12.54 -6.09
CA LEU A 90 11.27 -13.01 -5.44
C LEU A 90 10.86 -11.98 -4.41
N SER A 91 9.61 -11.56 -4.39
CA SER A 91 9.05 -10.70 -3.35
C SER A 91 7.68 -11.19 -2.89
N TYR A 92 7.38 -10.89 -1.63
CA TYR A 92 6.09 -11.11 -1.02
C TYR A 92 5.61 -9.81 -0.39
N ASP A 93 4.33 -9.52 -0.57
CA ASP A 93 3.68 -8.32 -0.09
C ASP A 93 2.39 -8.71 0.61
N GLY A 94 2.17 -8.13 1.78
CA GLY A 94 0.93 -8.25 2.54
C GLY A 94 0.42 -6.88 2.93
N GLN A 95 -0.86 -6.64 2.71
CA GLN A 95 -1.58 -5.50 3.26
C GLN A 95 -2.72 -6.05 4.12
N PHE A 96 -2.82 -5.55 5.35
CA PHE A 96 -3.81 -5.94 6.33
C PHE A 96 -4.52 -4.68 6.83
N ALA A 97 -5.81 -4.60 6.60
CA ALA A 97 -6.71 -3.56 7.10
C ALA A 97 -7.91 -4.21 7.80
N ASP A 98 -8.76 -3.43 8.47
CA ASP A 98 -9.85 -3.97 9.29
C ASP A 98 -10.83 -4.86 8.49
N ARG A 99 -11.03 -4.57 7.19
CA ARG A 99 -11.93 -5.33 6.30
C ARG A 99 -11.30 -5.81 4.99
N SER A 100 -10.03 -5.52 4.74
CA SER A 100 -9.31 -6.02 3.56
C SER A 100 -8.01 -6.72 3.94
N THR A 101 -7.71 -7.81 3.24
CA THR A 101 -6.41 -8.45 3.31
C THR A 101 -5.98 -8.82 1.92
N ASP A 102 -4.88 -8.22 1.48
CA ASP A 102 -4.32 -8.43 0.15
C ASP A 102 -2.94 -9.04 0.30
N GLN A 103 -2.72 -10.15 -0.39
CA GLN A 103 -1.44 -10.87 -0.37
C GLN A 103 -0.99 -11.12 -1.79
N SER A 104 0.27 -10.83 -2.06
CA SER A 104 0.87 -10.96 -3.38
C SER A 104 2.22 -11.63 -3.29
N LEU A 105 2.48 -12.55 -4.20
CA LEU A 105 3.79 -13.15 -4.42
C LEU A 105 4.23 -12.85 -5.85
N ARG A 106 5.43 -12.30 -6.01
CA ARG A 106 5.99 -11.94 -7.33
C ARG A 106 7.35 -12.59 -7.53
N GLY A 107 7.54 -13.23 -8.67
CA GLY A 107 8.82 -13.77 -9.11
C GLY A 107 9.28 -13.10 -10.40
N GLY A 108 10.59 -12.92 -10.56
CA GLY A 108 11.18 -12.25 -11.73
C GLY A 108 12.49 -12.88 -12.18
N VAL A 109 12.74 -12.81 -13.48
CA VAL A 109 14.01 -13.19 -14.13
C VAL A 109 14.43 -12.05 -15.05
N SER A 110 15.68 -11.62 -14.97
CA SER A 110 16.25 -10.60 -15.83
C SER A 110 17.54 -11.10 -16.47
N LEU A 111 17.62 -10.99 -17.80
CA LEU A 111 18.79 -11.36 -18.60
C LEU A 111 19.33 -10.11 -19.32
N ARG A 112 20.63 -9.86 -19.18
CA ARG A 112 21.35 -8.76 -19.84
C ARG A 112 22.24 -9.32 -20.97
N PHE A 113 22.24 -8.67 -22.12
CA PHE A 113 22.97 -9.08 -23.34
C PHE A 113 24.19 -8.21 -23.60
#